data_AF-A0A2H1GEX7-F1
#
_entry.id   AF-A0A2H1GEX7-F1
#
_cell.length_a   1.000
_cell.length_b   1.000
_cell.length_c   1.000
_cell.angle_alpha   90.00
_cell.angle_beta   90.00
_cell.angle_gamma   90.00
#
_symmetry.space_group_name_H-M   'P 1'
#
loop_
_entity.id
_entity.type
_entity.pdbx_description
1 polymer ?
#
loop_
_entity_poly.entity_id
_entity_poly.type
_entity_poly.pdbx_seq_one_letter_code
_entity_poly.pdbx_strand_id
1 'polypeptide(L)'
;MVVSHSFVLLLALVCATFAHSIGLSSREATEPFPYAPKPGLCPSTPLVRIAQGLSSSEQAWYNNKKPKADAALRSWLRQFGSFNVNSMPTIGSALAGGFLRASLLSAGIHQQLDGTEGSGPMAGLLQAITYETTLSGSTAFQGGLIQNNWPSISSLSNNIWQPKYQYGLNTLKDPDRPNSGAELASDVGSKSNAGYPATLIDMYGRLISYANLYGDHGGIRALISDGRRQSKFTNGEVPMPIFTSIGSSTADGGGTCGPGSNGTQYEITPFEFGSWDPAVKAFMDIKYLGTRMYAGRSVAFQCTTGFDNLGFMMGTSANVIVNSCKDAGGAFAGTPLAPIFQTIGEGITYPLNRQYFSAIPNPFFGMRSSPQVAQQQELALIDGGNSGQVIPIWPLLKRNNVDVLFVWDVYYDLNGVQSTGGQLYNTYQASKPANLNRMPTIPPPDEFQAKKLNTKPTIFGCNDPSKNTLIYVPVQQYLPQTSSTFNLTTTPEQTRDFITNGNRMATNNNNSNWPRCVACFIMKKKASSLPDFCNACFSQYCYN
;
A
#
# COMPACT_ATOMS: atom_id res chain seq x y z
N MET A 1 -42.20 -0.80 21.19
CA MET A 1 -41.36 -1.21 22.33
C MET A 1 -40.50 -0.01 22.70
N VAL A 2 -40.59 0.44 23.95
CA VAL A 2 -40.20 1.76 24.42
C VAL A 2 -38.67 1.92 24.39
N VAL A 3 -38.18 2.86 23.59
CA VAL A 3 -36.78 3.28 23.52
C VAL A 3 -36.51 4.18 24.73
N SER A 4 -35.70 3.74 25.69
CA SER A 4 -35.42 4.50 26.90
C SER A 4 -34.60 5.75 26.56
N HIS A 5 -35.17 6.91 26.86
CA HIS A 5 -34.53 8.24 26.78
C HIS A 5 -33.36 8.43 27.78
N SER A 6 -33.01 7.40 28.54
CA SER A 6 -32.03 7.46 29.63
C SER A 6 -30.57 7.27 29.17
N PHE A 7 -30.33 6.78 27.94
CA PHE A 7 -28.97 6.55 27.43
C PHE A 7 -28.33 7.78 26.77
N VAL A 8 -29.14 8.68 26.20
CA VAL A 8 -28.68 9.92 25.57
C VAL A 8 -28.18 10.94 26.61
N LEU A 9 -28.74 10.92 27.83
CA LEU A 9 -28.28 11.78 28.92
C LEU A 9 -26.93 11.35 29.52
N LEU A 10 -26.59 10.05 29.49
CA LEU A 10 -25.36 9.57 30.11
C LEU A 10 -24.11 9.97 29.29
N LEU A 11 -24.21 10.04 27.96
CA LEU A 11 -23.14 10.54 27.09
C LEU A 11 -22.97 12.07 27.18
N ALA A 12 -24.07 12.81 27.37
CA ALA A 12 -24.01 14.27 27.52
C ALA A 12 -23.37 14.70 28.87
N LEU A 13 -23.58 13.92 29.94
CA LEU A 13 -23.02 14.22 31.26
C LEU A 13 -21.51 13.94 31.38
N VAL A 14 -20.97 12.99 30.61
CA VAL A 14 -19.50 12.73 30.60
C VAL A 14 -18.74 13.83 29.85
N CYS A 15 -19.37 14.51 28.87
CA CYS A 15 -18.77 15.67 28.20
C CYS A 15 -18.84 16.96 29.02
N ALA A 16 -19.79 17.09 29.97
CA ALA A 16 -20.02 18.35 30.70
C ALA A 16 -19.19 18.51 31.98
N THR A 17 -18.61 17.45 32.55
CA THR A 17 -17.88 17.51 33.83
C THR A 17 -16.40 17.84 33.72
N PHE A 18 -15.85 18.03 32.51
CA PHE A 18 -14.44 18.40 32.30
C PHE A 18 -14.17 19.90 32.13
N ALA A 19 -15.19 20.74 32.20
CA ALA A 19 -15.00 22.18 32.29
C ALA A 19 -15.17 22.59 33.76
N HIS A 20 -14.07 22.73 34.51
CA HIS A 20 -13.79 23.88 35.38
C HIS A 20 -12.43 23.74 36.11
N SER A 21 -11.62 24.80 35.96
CA SER A 21 -10.46 25.22 36.76
C SER A 21 -9.17 24.38 36.76
N ILE A 22 -8.30 24.61 35.78
CA ILE A 22 -6.83 24.64 35.99
C ILE A 22 -6.27 25.86 35.22
N GLY A 23 -5.43 26.63 35.92
CA GLY A 23 -4.94 27.94 35.48
C GLY A 23 -4.12 27.94 34.19
N LEU A 24 -4.12 29.10 33.55
CA LEU A 24 -3.38 29.46 32.34
C LEU A 24 -1.88 29.13 32.48
N SER A 25 -1.47 28.06 31.80
CA SER A 25 -0.12 27.90 31.26
C SER A 25 -0.30 27.58 29.78
N SER A 26 0.35 28.36 28.92
CA SER A 26 0.32 28.24 27.46
C SER A 26 1.01 26.96 26.98
N ARG A 27 0.38 25.81 27.22
CA ARG A 27 0.62 24.58 26.48
C ARG A 27 -0.40 24.50 25.37
N GLU A 28 0.06 24.19 24.15
CA GLU A 28 -0.78 23.92 22.98
C GLU A 28 -2.04 23.16 23.39
N ALA A 29 -3.21 23.75 23.11
CA ALA A 29 -4.48 23.09 23.34
C ALA A 29 -4.46 21.76 22.56
N THR A 30 -4.47 20.64 23.28
CA THR A 30 -4.59 19.31 22.69
C THR A 30 -5.93 19.24 21.97
N GLU A 31 -5.86 19.36 20.65
CA GLU A 31 -6.95 19.16 19.69
C GLU A 31 -7.82 17.94 20.08
N PRO A 32 -9.11 18.14 20.42
CA PRO A 32 -9.93 17.11 21.06
C PRO A 32 -10.30 15.94 20.14
N PHE A 33 -10.17 16.09 18.82
CA PHE A 33 -10.51 15.06 17.82
C PHE A 33 -9.48 14.99 16.69
N PRO A 34 -8.28 14.44 16.94
CA PRO A 34 -7.18 14.47 15.98
C PRO A 34 -7.38 13.56 14.75
N TYR A 35 -8.35 12.62 14.80
CA TYR A 35 -8.68 11.74 13.68
C TYR A 35 -9.69 12.34 12.70
N ALA A 36 -10.59 13.22 13.17
CA ALA A 36 -11.67 13.75 12.35
C ALA A 36 -11.14 14.67 11.24
N PRO A 37 -11.58 14.49 9.97
CA PRO A 37 -11.25 15.40 8.90
C PRO A 37 -11.85 16.79 9.16
N LYS A 38 -11.20 17.83 8.64
CA LYS A 38 -11.54 19.22 8.94
C LYS A 38 -11.86 20.03 7.69
N PRO A 39 -12.93 20.84 7.71
CA PRO A 39 -13.18 21.81 6.65
C PRO A 39 -12.14 22.93 6.72
N GLY A 40 -11.80 23.49 5.56
CA GLY A 40 -10.84 24.57 5.41
C GLY A 40 -10.97 25.23 4.04
N LEU A 41 -10.09 26.18 3.78
CA LEU A 41 -10.05 26.90 2.51
C LEU A 41 -9.43 26.04 1.41
N CYS A 42 -10.05 26.07 0.23
CA CYS A 42 -9.46 25.47 -0.96
C CYS A 42 -8.27 26.28 -1.48
N PRO A 43 -7.28 25.62 -2.11
CA PRO A 43 -6.24 26.31 -2.84
C PRO A 43 -6.83 26.97 -4.10
N SER A 44 -6.08 27.92 -4.68
CA SER A 44 -6.43 28.52 -5.98
C SER A 44 -6.23 27.57 -7.15
N THR A 45 -5.46 26.49 -6.96
CA THR A 45 -5.20 25.47 -7.98
C THR A 45 -6.33 24.44 -8.05
N PRO A 46 -6.62 23.88 -9.24
CA PRO A 46 -7.58 22.79 -9.36
C PRO A 46 -7.22 21.60 -8.45
N LEU A 47 -8.22 21.00 -7.83
CA LEU A 47 -8.05 19.84 -6.95
C LEU A 47 -7.96 18.52 -7.71
N VAL A 48 -8.53 18.48 -8.92
CA VAL A 48 -8.64 17.27 -9.74
C VAL A 48 -8.02 17.53 -11.11
N ARG A 49 -7.31 16.53 -11.63
CA ARG A 49 -6.78 16.51 -13.00
C ARG A 49 -7.23 15.25 -13.74
N ILE A 50 -7.18 15.32 -15.07
CA ILE A 50 -7.33 14.14 -15.93
C ILE A 50 -6.03 13.34 -15.96
N ALA A 51 -6.14 12.01 -15.98
CA ALA A 51 -5.02 11.08 -16.07
C ALA A 51 -4.48 10.98 -17.52
N GLN A 52 -3.65 11.96 -17.92
CA GLN A 52 -2.97 12.00 -19.24
C GLN A 52 -1.44 12.00 -19.13
N GLY A 53 -0.91 11.74 -17.94
CA GLY A 53 0.50 11.78 -17.61
C GLY A 53 0.68 11.95 -16.10
N LEU A 54 1.92 12.09 -15.66
CA LEU A 54 2.23 12.40 -14.25
C LEU A 54 1.68 13.79 -13.88
N SER A 55 1.32 14.00 -12.61
CA SER A 55 1.06 15.35 -12.12
C SER A 55 2.31 16.21 -12.15
N SER A 56 2.15 17.53 -12.09
CA SER A 56 3.27 18.44 -11.90
C SER A 56 4.08 18.11 -10.64
N SER A 57 3.43 17.70 -9.54
CA SER A 57 4.09 17.29 -8.31
C SER A 57 4.88 15.98 -8.47
N GLU A 58 4.30 14.94 -9.06
CA GLU A 58 5.03 13.69 -9.32
C GLU A 58 6.16 13.91 -10.33
N GLN A 59 5.95 14.72 -11.37
CA GLN A 59 6.99 15.05 -12.36
C GLN A 59 8.15 15.83 -11.74
N ALA A 60 7.87 16.83 -10.89
CA ALA A 60 8.90 17.58 -10.19
C ALA A 60 9.71 16.67 -9.25
N TRP A 61 9.03 15.80 -8.52
CA TRP A 61 9.68 14.79 -7.68
C TRP A 61 10.54 13.82 -8.50
N TYR A 62 10.02 13.32 -9.62
CA TYR A 62 10.75 12.42 -10.52
C TYR A 62 12.01 13.08 -11.08
N ASN A 63 11.93 14.35 -11.48
CA ASN A 63 13.08 15.12 -11.99
C ASN A 63 14.18 15.28 -10.92
N ASN A 64 13.82 15.33 -9.64
CA ASN A 64 14.77 15.31 -8.53
C ASN A 64 15.30 13.90 -8.21
N LYS A 65 14.43 12.88 -8.21
CA LYS A 65 14.78 11.49 -7.90
C LYS A 65 15.67 10.84 -8.97
N LYS A 66 15.34 11.00 -10.26
CA LYS A 66 15.96 10.23 -11.35
C LYS A 66 17.49 10.42 -11.43
N PRO A 67 18.05 11.64 -11.32
CA PRO A 67 19.51 11.81 -11.28
C PRO A 67 20.18 11.07 -10.11
N LYS A 68 19.54 11.05 -8.94
CA LYS A 68 20.05 10.34 -7.75
C LYS A 68 19.96 8.82 -7.91
N ALA A 69 18.83 8.33 -8.43
CA ALA A 69 18.66 6.92 -8.77
C ALA A 69 19.69 6.45 -9.81
N ASP A 70 19.98 7.28 -10.81
CA ASP A 70 21.00 6.98 -11.82
C ASP A 70 22.41 6.95 -11.23
N ALA A 71 22.74 7.89 -10.35
CA ALA A 71 24.03 7.90 -9.66
C ALA A 71 24.19 6.67 -8.76
N ALA A 72 23.14 6.30 -8.01
CA ALA A 72 23.13 5.10 -7.18
C ALA A 72 23.30 3.83 -8.02
N LEU A 73 22.55 3.71 -9.12
CA LEU A 73 22.65 2.55 -10.01
C LEU A 73 24.03 2.44 -10.66
N ARG A 74 24.62 3.56 -11.13
CA ARG A 74 25.99 3.58 -11.67
C ARG A 74 27.00 3.12 -10.62
N SER A 75 26.88 3.59 -9.38
CA SER A 75 27.74 3.18 -8.27
C SER A 75 27.62 1.68 -8.00
N TRP A 76 26.39 1.18 -7.92
CA TRP A 76 26.09 -0.22 -7.67
C TRP A 76 26.61 -1.15 -8.79
N LEU A 77 26.44 -0.77 -10.06
CA LEU A 77 26.89 -1.55 -11.22
C LEU A 77 28.42 -1.72 -11.29
N ARG A 78 29.21 -0.76 -10.78
CA ARG A 78 30.68 -0.82 -10.80
C ARG A 78 31.24 -2.04 -10.07
N GLN A 79 30.48 -2.62 -9.14
CA GLN A 79 30.84 -3.83 -8.42
C GLN A 79 30.97 -5.06 -9.35
N PHE A 80 30.32 -5.05 -10.52
CA PHE A 80 30.19 -6.20 -11.40
C PHE A 80 30.90 -6.02 -12.76
N GLY A 81 31.65 -4.93 -12.92
CA GLY A 81 32.40 -4.61 -14.13
C GLY A 81 31.85 -3.40 -14.89
N SER A 82 32.31 -3.27 -16.14
CA SER A 82 32.04 -2.10 -16.98
C SER A 82 30.74 -2.26 -17.75
N PHE A 83 29.66 -1.63 -17.27
CA PHE A 83 28.42 -1.48 -18.02
C PHE A 83 28.47 -0.18 -18.84
N ASN A 84 27.97 -0.21 -20.08
CA ASN A 84 27.75 1.04 -20.82
C ASN A 84 26.54 1.78 -20.24
N VAL A 85 26.78 2.96 -19.63
CA VAL A 85 25.82 3.72 -18.83
C VAL A 85 25.33 5.01 -19.50
N ASN A 86 25.35 5.07 -20.83
CA ASN A 86 24.90 6.25 -21.59
C ASN A 86 23.42 6.59 -21.34
N SER A 87 22.59 5.58 -21.09
CA SER A 87 21.20 5.73 -20.65
C SER A 87 20.94 4.79 -19.47
N MET A 88 20.34 5.30 -18.39
CA MET A 88 20.02 4.49 -17.22
C MET A 88 18.51 4.22 -17.15
N PRO A 89 18.07 2.99 -16.87
CA PRO A 89 16.66 2.65 -16.78
C PRO A 89 16.01 3.27 -15.54
N THR A 90 14.71 3.57 -15.61
CA THR A 90 13.91 3.75 -14.40
C THR A 90 13.46 2.40 -13.89
N ILE A 91 13.72 2.14 -12.60
CA ILE A 91 13.37 0.89 -11.92
C ILE A 91 12.12 1.11 -11.06
N GLY A 92 11.14 0.23 -11.21
CA GLY A 92 10.01 0.06 -10.31
C GLY A 92 10.14 -1.22 -9.48
N SER A 93 9.50 -1.24 -8.31
CA SER A 93 9.42 -2.39 -7.41
C SER A 93 7.97 -2.63 -7.02
N ALA A 94 7.50 -3.87 -7.06
CA ALA A 94 6.16 -4.25 -6.65
C ALA A 94 6.22 -5.30 -5.54
N LEU A 95 5.66 -4.94 -4.38
CA LEU A 95 5.61 -5.76 -3.19
C LEU A 95 4.19 -6.31 -3.02
N ALA A 96 4.03 -7.63 -3.19
CA ALA A 96 2.72 -8.26 -3.19
C ALA A 96 2.01 -8.22 -1.82
N GLY A 97 0.70 -8.47 -1.85
CA GLY A 97 -0.12 -8.61 -0.65
C GLY A 97 0.06 -9.94 0.10
N GLY A 98 -0.56 -10.02 1.27
CA GLY A 98 -0.44 -11.19 2.16
C GLY A 98 -0.27 -10.86 3.64
N PHE A 99 -0.95 -9.81 4.11
CA PHE A 99 -0.99 -9.38 5.50
C PHE A 99 0.39 -9.27 6.19
N LEU A 100 0.53 -9.62 7.47
CA LEU A 100 1.78 -9.49 8.25
C LEU A 100 2.98 -10.16 7.59
N ARG A 101 2.78 -11.33 6.98
CA ARG A 101 3.82 -12.05 6.24
C ARG A 101 4.37 -11.17 5.10
N ALA A 102 3.49 -10.60 4.29
CA ALA A 102 3.90 -9.72 3.20
C ALA A 102 4.60 -8.46 3.70
N SER A 103 4.11 -7.87 4.81
CA SER A 103 4.74 -6.72 5.46
C SER A 103 6.20 -7.01 5.86
N LEU A 104 6.43 -8.10 6.60
CA LEU A 104 7.75 -8.43 7.14
C LEU A 104 8.72 -8.99 6.10
N LEU A 105 8.25 -9.75 5.09
CA LEU A 105 9.06 -10.14 3.94
C LEU A 105 9.49 -8.91 3.12
N SER A 106 8.57 -7.95 2.90
CA SER A 106 8.88 -6.68 2.24
C SER A 106 9.93 -5.88 3.01
N ALA A 107 9.82 -5.86 4.34
CA ALA A 107 10.82 -5.23 5.20
C ALA A 107 12.21 -5.86 5.02
N GLY A 108 12.31 -7.20 4.97
CA GLY A 108 13.56 -7.89 4.71
C GLY A 108 14.14 -7.63 3.33
N ILE A 109 13.30 -7.58 2.29
CA ILE A 109 13.72 -7.22 0.93
C ILE A 109 14.31 -5.80 0.94
N HIS A 110 13.60 -4.84 1.54
CA HIS A 110 14.05 -3.46 1.63
C HIS A 110 15.35 -3.33 2.44
N GLN A 111 15.46 -4.02 3.58
CA GLN A 111 16.68 -4.08 4.40
C GLN A 111 17.90 -4.52 3.59
N GLN A 112 17.76 -5.60 2.82
CA GLN A 112 18.86 -6.16 2.04
C GLN A 112 19.31 -5.27 0.88
N LEU A 113 18.37 -4.53 0.27
CA LEU A 113 18.63 -3.65 -0.86
C LEU A 113 19.16 -2.27 -0.42
N ASP A 114 18.92 -1.86 0.82
CA ASP A 114 19.35 -0.56 1.33
C ASP A 114 20.88 -0.51 1.53
N GLY A 115 21.56 0.44 0.88
CA GLY A 115 23.00 0.65 1.04
C GLY A 115 23.43 1.17 2.42
N THR A 116 22.50 1.58 3.28
CA THR A 116 22.79 2.09 4.63
C THR A 116 22.63 1.06 5.74
N GLU A 117 22.08 -0.12 5.42
CA GLU A 117 21.77 -1.16 6.40
C GLU A 117 22.08 -2.58 5.88
N GLY A 118 21.79 -2.83 4.59
CA GLY A 118 22.04 -4.11 3.95
C GLY A 118 23.54 -4.41 3.82
N SER A 119 23.84 -5.71 3.65
CA SER A 119 25.22 -6.19 3.46
C SER A 119 25.38 -6.98 2.17
N GLY A 120 26.60 -7.05 1.65
CA GLY A 120 26.90 -7.78 0.41
C GLY A 120 26.44 -7.08 -0.87
N PRO A 121 26.54 -7.75 -2.03
CA PRO A 121 26.52 -7.05 -3.32
C PRO A 121 25.15 -6.52 -3.76
N MET A 122 24.05 -6.91 -3.10
CA MET A 122 22.71 -6.35 -3.37
C MET A 122 22.47 -5.00 -2.70
N ALA A 123 23.23 -4.68 -1.64
CA ALA A 123 23.09 -3.43 -0.90
C ALA A 123 23.39 -2.22 -1.79
N GLY A 124 22.58 -1.16 -1.67
CA GLY A 124 22.67 0.06 -2.48
C GLY A 124 21.70 0.10 -3.66
N LEU A 125 21.07 -1.02 -4.01
CA LEU A 125 20.13 -1.08 -5.13
C LEU A 125 18.80 -0.37 -4.81
N LEU A 126 18.39 -0.30 -3.53
CA LEU A 126 17.19 0.42 -3.13
C LEU A 126 17.23 1.89 -3.56
N GLN A 127 18.39 2.54 -3.40
CA GLN A 127 18.58 3.94 -3.78
C GLN A 127 18.38 4.19 -5.29
N ALA A 128 18.54 3.15 -6.12
CA ALA A 128 18.27 3.19 -7.56
C ALA A 128 16.79 2.96 -7.94
N ILE A 129 15.98 2.42 -7.03
CA ILE A 129 14.54 2.22 -7.26
C ILE A 129 13.84 3.58 -7.26
N THR A 130 13.02 3.83 -8.27
CA THR A 130 12.28 5.09 -8.44
C THR A 130 10.85 4.98 -7.91
N TYR A 131 10.15 3.89 -8.18
CA TYR A 131 8.76 3.69 -7.74
C TYR A 131 8.62 2.40 -6.97
N GLU A 132 7.80 2.39 -5.93
CA GLU A 132 7.49 1.20 -5.16
C GLU A 132 5.99 1.09 -4.89
N THR A 133 5.36 0.09 -5.49
CA THR A 133 3.94 -0.22 -5.31
C THR A 133 3.72 -1.27 -4.24
N THR A 134 2.74 -1.05 -3.37
CA THR A 134 2.30 -1.98 -2.33
C THR A 134 0.81 -2.26 -2.41
N LEU A 135 0.42 -3.40 -1.86
CA LEU A 135 -0.96 -3.86 -1.78
C LEU A 135 -1.16 -4.63 -0.49
N SER A 136 -2.32 -4.46 0.14
CA SER A 136 -2.69 -5.23 1.31
C SER A 136 -1.63 -5.10 2.42
N GLY A 137 -1.20 -6.22 3.01
CA GLY A 137 -0.20 -6.24 4.08
C GLY A 137 1.10 -5.47 3.82
N SER A 138 1.62 -5.44 2.59
CA SER A 138 2.87 -4.70 2.28
C SER A 138 2.69 -3.18 2.40
N THR A 139 1.44 -2.69 2.34
CA THR A 139 1.12 -1.28 2.57
C THR A 139 1.35 -0.86 4.03
N ALA A 140 1.19 -1.76 5.00
CA ALA A 140 1.48 -1.47 6.41
C ALA A 140 2.98 -1.17 6.64
N PHE A 141 3.84 -1.99 6.03
CA PHE A 141 5.29 -1.77 5.99
C PHE A 141 5.64 -0.40 5.40
N GLN A 142 5.09 -0.06 4.23
CA GLN A 142 5.41 1.19 3.56
C GLN A 142 4.82 2.41 4.28
N GLY A 143 3.68 2.28 4.96
CA GLY A 143 3.14 3.32 5.84
C GLY A 143 4.08 3.63 7.01
N GLY A 144 4.66 2.60 7.64
CA GLY A 144 5.69 2.77 8.67
C GLY A 144 6.92 3.52 8.18
N LEU A 145 7.29 3.39 6.90
CA LEU A 145 8.37 4.18 6.31
C LEU A 145 7.97 5.65 6.06
N ILE A 146 6.79 5.87 5.46
CA ILE A 146 6.31 7.21 5.09
C ILE A 146 6.22 8.13 6.29
N GLN A 147 5.58 7.68 7.37
CA GLN A 147 5.37 8.51 8.56
C GLN A 147 6.69 8.95 9.21
N ASN A 148 7.70 8.07 9.15
CA ASN A 148 8.87 8.15 10.02
C ASN A 148 10.14 8.57 9.29
N ASN A 149 9.98 9.23 8.12
CA ASN A 149 11.08 9.65 7.26
C ASN A 149 12.02 8.51 6.86
N TRP A 150 11.46 7.33 6.54
CA TRP A 150 12.17 6.10 6.14
C TRP A 150 13.33 5.74 7.09
N PRO A 151 13.04 5.33 8.34
CA PRO A 151 14.06 4.83 9.25
C PRO A 151 14.63 3.49 8.76
N SER A 152 15.68 2.99 9.41
CA SER A 152 16.18 1.64 9.13
C SER A 152 15.13 0.58 9.50
N ILE A 153 15.16 -0.54 8.79
CA ILE A 153 14.29 -1.67 9.04
C ILE A 153 14.54 -2.26 10.42
N SER A 154 15.80 -2.32 10.85
CA SER A 154 16.17 -2.73 12.22
C SER A 154 15.53 -1.83 13.28
N SER A 155 15.45 -0.52 13.04
CA SER A 155 14.81 0.40 13.99
C SER A 155 13.31 0.11 14.11
N LEU A 156 12.59 -0.02 12.99
CA LEU A 156 11.16 -0.35 13.02
C LEU A 156 10.91 -1.74 13.63
N SER A 157 11.75 -2.71 13.29
CA SER A 157 11.67 -4.07 13.81
C SER A 157 11.80 -4.11 15.34
N ASN A 158 12.82 -3.46 15.89
CA ASN A 158 13.10 -3.50 17.32
C ASN A 158 12.13 -2.66 18.15
N ASN A 159 11.72 -1.51 17.61
CA ASN A 159 10.98 -0.51 18.39
C ASN A 159 9.46 -0.54 18.17
N ILE A 160 8.99 -1.11 17.06
CA ILE A 160 7.55 -1.19 16.75
C ILE A 160 7.11 -2.64 16.54
N TRP A 161 7.67 -3.33 15.54
CA TRP A 161 7.08 -4.57 15.07
C TRP A 161 7.24 -5.73 16.05
N GLN A 162 8.44 -5.98 16.58
CA GLN A 162 8.64 -7.05 17.56
C GLN A 162 7.79 -6.81 18.84
N PRO A 163 7.77 -5.61 19.45
CA PRO A 163 6.94 -5.36 20.63
C PRO A 163 5.43 -5.38 20.37
N LYS A 164 4.97 -5.05 19.14
CA LYS A 164 3.53 -4.88 18.85
C LYS A 164 2.91 -6.06 18.11
N TYR A 165 3.59 -6.68 17.15
CA TYR A 165 3.00 -7.80 16.41
C TYR A 165 2.81 -9.07 17.22
N GLN A 166 3.43 -9.20 18.40
CA GLN A 166 3.08 -10.26 19.36
C GLN A 166 1.62 -10.16 19.85
N TYR A 167 1.04 -8.95 19.85
CA TYR A 167 -0.38 -8.71 20.13
C TYR A 167 -1.20 -8.55 18.84
N GLY A 168 -0.52 -8.32 17.72
CA GLY A 168 -1.13 -8.30 16.40
C GLY A 168 -2.06 -7.10 16.20
N LEU A 169 -3.23 -7.37 15.61
CA LEU A 169 -4.32 -6.40 15.58
C LEU A 169 -5.16 -6.39 16.88
N ASN A 170 -4.88 -7.26 17.85
CA ASN A 170 -5.61 -7.27 19.13
C ASN A 170 -4.97 -6.30 20.13
N THR A 171 -5.06 -5.01 19.83
CA THR A 171 -4.43 -3.94 20.62
C THR A 171 -4.97 -3.83 22.04
N LEU A 172 -6.14 -4.39 22.34
CA LEU A 172 -6.66 -4.46 23.71
C LEU A 172 -5.79 -5.33 24.64
N LYS A 173 -5.00 -6.23 24.07
CA LYS A 173 -4.03 -7.05 24.80
C LYS A 173 -2.63 -6.42 24.86
N ASP A 174 -2.41 -5.30 24.18
CA ASP A 174 -1.17 -4.54 24.28
C ASP A 174 -1.14 -3.85 25.66
N PRO A 175 -0.24 -4.24 26.58
CA PRO A 175 -0.20 -3.69 27.93
C PRO A 175 0.11 -2.19 27.95
N ASP A 176 0.74 -1.68 26.88
CA ASP A 176 1.00 -0.24 26.74
C ASP A 176 -0.25 0.55 26.32
N ARG A 177 -1.35 -0.14 25.95
CA ARG A 177 -2.56 0.48 25.38
C ARG A 177 -3.88 -0.13 25.88
N PRO A 178 -4.09 -0.17 27.22
CA PRO A 178 -5.28 -0.77 27.82
C PRO A 178 -6.60 -0.08 27.39
N ASN A 179 -6.55 1.19 26.97
CA ASN A 179 -7.73 1.98 26.60
C ASN A 179 -8.00 2.03 25.09
N SER A 180 -7.27 1.25 24.27
CA SER A 180 -7.36 1.36 22.80
C SER A 180 -8.78 1.15 22.24
N GLY A 181 -9.65 0.38 22.90
CA GLY A 181 -11.05 0.22 22.48
C GLY A 181 -11.87 1.52 22.57
N ALA A 182 -11.73 2.27 23.66
CA ALA A 182 -12.41 3.56 23.83
C ALA A 182 -11.84 4.62 22.88
N GLU A 183 -10.53 4.61 22.64
CA GLU A 183 -9.86 5.47 21.66
C GLU A 183 -10.39 5.20 20.25
N LEU A 184 -10.47 3.93 19.82
CA LEU A 184 -11.01 3.54 18.52
C LEU A 184 -12.47 3.99 18.34
N ALA A 185 -13.31 3.82 19.37
CA ALA A 185 -14.68 4.29 19.33
C ALA A 185 -14.77 5.82 19.21
N SER A 186 -13.93 6.54 19.94
CA SER A 186 -13.83 8.00 19.88
C SER A 186 -13.36 8.48 18.49
N ASP A 187 -12.34 7.84 17.91
CA ASP A 187 -11.81 8.16 16.58
C ASP A 187 -12.94 8.05 15.54
N VAL A 188 -13.57 6.88 15.44
CA VAL A 188 -14.64 6.60 14.46
C VAL A 188 -15.86 7.50 14.69
N GLY A 189 -16.27 7.67 15.95
CA GLY A 189 -17.38 8.55 16.33
C GLY A 189 -17.10 10.01 15.96
N SER A 190 -15.88 10.51 16.17
CA SER A 190 -15.51 11.88 15.84
C SER A 190 -15.53 12.16 14.33
N LYS A 191 -15.10 11.20 13.50
CA LYS A 191 -15.21 11.30 12.03
C LYS A 191 -16.66 11.37 11.57
N SER A 192 -17.52 10.51 12.14
CA SER A 192 -18.96 10.52 11.87
C SER A 192 -19.61 11.84 12.31
N ASN A 193 -19.28 12.35 13.50
CA ASN A 193 -19.80 13.61 14.02
C ASN A 193 -19.35 14.82 13.19
N ALA A 194 -18.18 14.74 12.56
CA ALA A 194 -17.68 15.73 11.61
C ALA A 194 -18.38 15.66 10.23
N GLY A 195 -19.31 14.73 10.03
CA GLY A 195 -20.09 14.59 8.80
C GLY A 195 -19.42 13.78 7.69
N TYR A 196 -18.37 13.03 8.01
CA TYR A 196 -17.65 12.19 7.04
C TYR A 196 -18.03 10.71 7.20
N PRO A 197 -17.99 9.91 6.10
CA PRO A 197 -18.23 8.48 6.19
C PRO A 197 -17.24 7.79 7.13
N ALA A 198 -17.78 7.04 8.09
CA ALA A 198 -17.03 6.26 9.06
C ALA A 198 -17.53 4.80 9.00
N THR A 199 -16.59 3.86 8.91
CA THR A 199 -16.85 2.45 8.61
C THR A 199 -16.00 1.55 9.51
N LEU A 200 -16.18 0.24 9.43
CA LEU A 200 -15.29 -0.70 10.12
C LEU A 200 -13.85 -0.61 9.60
N ILE A 201 -13.63 -0.01 8.42
CA ILE A 201 -12.29 0.16 7.86
C ILE A 201 -11.52 1.26 8.57
N ASP A 202 -12.20 2.26 9.11
CA ASP A 202 -11.59 3.27 9.98
C ASP A 202 -10.98 2.56 11.20
N MET A 203 -11.76 1.73 11.91
CA MET A 203 -11.26 0.93 13.02
C MET A 203 -10.09 0.03 12.63
N TYR A 204 -10.23 -0.71 11.53
CA TYR A 204 -9.21 -1.63 11.05
C TYR A 204 -7.90 -0.92 10.70
N GLY A 205 -7.99 0.22 10.02
CA GLY A 205 -6.85 1.08 9.72
C GLY A 205 -6.14 1.55 10.99
N ARG A 206 -6.88 1.92 12.03
CA ARG A 206 -6.32 2.29 13.33
C ARG A 206 -5.63 1.12 14.03
N LEU A 207 -6.22 -0.08 14.02
CA LEU A 207 -5.56 -1.28 14.54
C LEU A 207 -4.24 -1.57 13.81
N ILE A 208 -4.20 -1.42 12.48
CA ILE A 208 -2.95 -1.53 11.71
C ILE A 208 -1.95 -0.45 12.15
N SER A 209 -2.41 0.79 12.34
CA SER A 209 -1.55 1.90 12.76
C SER A 209 -0.87 1.66 14.11
N TYR A 210 -1.58 1.14 15.11
CA TYR A 210 -0.99 0.84 16.42
C TYR A 210 0.20 -0.13 16.36
N ALA A 211 0.21 -1.00 15.36
CA ALA A 211 1.25 -1.99 15.14
C ALA A 211 2.35 -1.56 14.15
N ASN A 212 2.23 -0.38 13.52
CA ASN A 212 3.14 0.05 12.43
C ASN A 212 3.66 1.49 12.57
N LEU A 213 2.97 2.35 13.29
CA LEU A 213 3.23 3.79 13.33
C LEU A 213 3.76 4.22 14.70
N TYR A 214 4.76 5.11 14.69
CA TYR A 214 5.22 5.78 15.91
C TYR A 214 4.22 6.85 16.38
N GLY A 215 4.43 7.33 17.61
CA GLY A 215 3.71 8.46 18.17
C GLY A 215 2.42 8.08 18.91
N ASP A 216 1.86 9.10 19.56
CA ASP A 216 0.69 8.96 20.42
C ASP A 216 -0.48 8.33 19.67
N HIS A 217 -1.17 7.43 20.38
CA HIS A 217 -2.31 6.69 19.86
C HIS A 217 -2.01 6.00 18.52
N GLY A 218 -0.81 5.48 18.30
CA GLY A 218 -0.47 4.81 17.03
C GLY A 218 -0.51 5.77 15.85
N GLY A 219 0.12 6.93 15.97
CA GLY A 219 0.25 7.89 14.88
C GLY A 219 -1.09 8.45 14.39
N ILE A 220 -2.01 8.76 15.29
CA ILE A 220 -3.39 9.19 14.96
C ILE A 220 -3.49 10.35 13.97
N ARG A 221 -2.50 11.25 13.96
CA ARG A 221 -2.41 12.41 13.06
C ARG A 221 -1.65 12.15 11.76
N ALA A 222 -1.11 10.95 11.56
CA ALA A 222 -0.31 10.65 10.38
C ALA A 222 -1.18 10.68 9.12
N LEU A 223 -0.77 11.46 8.13
CA LEU A 223 -1.42 11.52 6.82
C LEU A 223 -0.48 10.98 5.75
N ILE A 224 -1.02 10.37 4.69
CA ILE A 224 -0.18 9.98 3.54
C ILE A 224 0.40 11.21 2.82
N SER A 225 -0.33 12.34 2.80
CA SER A 225 0.20 13.61 2.27
C SER A 225 1.37 14.18 3.09
N ASP A 226 1.60 13.70 4.31
CA ASP A 226 2.78 14.09 5.11
C ASP A 226 4.09 13.65 4.47
N GLY A 227 4.06 12.63 3.60
CA GLY A 227 5.20 12.24 2.78
C GLY A 227 5.85 13.42 2.05
N ARG A 228 5.06 14.44 1.65
CA ARG A 228 5.54 15.67 0.99
C ARG A 228 6.43 16.55 1.88
N ARG A 229 6.51 16.27 3.18
CA ARG A 229 7.33 17.02 4.16
C ARG A 229 8.48 16.18 4.72
N GLN A 230 8.57 14.91 4.34
CA GLN A 230 9.61 14.01 4.81
C GLN A 230 10.87 14.21 3.97
N SER A 231 11.98 14.56 4.62
CA SER A 231 13.19 14.99 3.92
C SER A 231 13.76 13.93 2.99
N LYS A 232 13.77 12.65 3.37
CA LYS A 232 14.26 11.57 2.50
C LYS A 232 13.43 11.45 1.22
N PHE A 233 12.12 11.66 1.30
CA PHE A 233 11.23 11.66 0.13
C PHE A 233 11.41 12.91 -0.71
N THR A 234 11.37 14.11 -0.12
CA THR A 234 11.52 15.37 -0.86
C THR A 234 12.90 15.49 -1.50
N ASN A 235 13.93 14.90 -0.89
CA ASN A 235 15.27 14.80 -1.43
C ASN A 235 15.40 13.69 -2.49
N GLY A 236 14.40 12.86 -2.77
CA GLY A 236 14.52 11.78 -3.75
C GLY A 236 15.53 10.70 -3.33
N GLU A 237 15.71 10.46 -2.04
CA GLU A 237 16.60 9.42 -1.52
C GLU A 237 15.94 8.04 -1.53
N VAL A 238 14.61 8.01 -1.48
CA VAL A 238 13.78 6.80 -1.38
C VAL A 238 12.84 6.68 -2.60
N PRO A 239 12.28 5.48 -2.88
CA PRO A 239 11.27 5.31 -3.92
C PRO A 239 9.97 6.07 -3.62
N MET A 240 9.21 6.41 -4.66
CA MET A 240 7.84 6.91 -4.51
C MET A 240 6.94 5.78 -4.02
N PRO A 241 6.29 5.92 -2.86
CA PRO A 241 5.35 4.93 -2.39
C PRO A 241 4.01 5.07 -3.12
N ILE A 242 3.45 3.94 -3.55
CA ILE A 242 2.15 3.87 -4.24
C ILE A 242 1.35 2.72 -3.61
N PHE A 243 0.31 3.03 -2.86
CA PHE A 243 -0.62 2.00 -2.40
C PHE A 243 -1.65 1.74 -3.48
N THR A 244 -2.13 0.50 -3.56
CA THR A 244 -3.17 0.11 -4.52
C THR A 244 -4.40 -0.44 -3.83
N SER A 245 -5.55 -0.20 -4.43
CA SER A 245 -6.84 -0.75 -4.01
C SER A 245 -7.75 -0.91 -5.23
N ILE A 246 -8.94 -1.48 -5.05
CA ILE A 246 -9.88 -1.66 -6.15
C ILE A 246 -11.27 -1.16 -5.78
N GLY A 247 -11.99 -0.62 -6.77
CA GLY A 247 -13.39 -0.24 -6.62
C GLY A 247 -14.30 -1.46 -6.45
N SER A 248 -15.32 -1.35 -5.60
CA SER A 248 -16.36 -2.35 -5.40
C SER A 248 -17.66 -2.00 -6.12
N SER A 249 -18.37 -3.02 -6.60
CA SER A 249 -19.72 -2.94 -7.20
C SER A 249 -20.80 -2.50 -6.22
N THR A 250 -20.55 -2.48 -4.91
CA THR A 250 -21.53 -2.01 -3.91
C THR A 250 -21.85 -0.52 -4.08
N ALA A 251 -20.89 0.28 -4.55
CA ALA A 251 -21.13 1.69 -4.88
C ALA A 251 -22.07 1.87 -6.08
N ASP A 252 -22.22 0.85 -6.92
CA ASP A 252 -23.09 0.83 -8.12
C ASP A 252 -24.51 0.34 -7.83
N GLY A 253 -24.87 0.05 -6.56
CA GLY A 253 -26.17 -0.50 -6.19
C GLY A 253 -26.36 -1.99 -6.52
N GLY A 254 -25.31 -2.68 -6.98
CA GLY A 254 -25.34 -4.10 -7.35
C GLY A 254 -25.32 -5.08 -6.17
N GLY A 255 -25.08 -4.59 -4.94
CA GLY A 255 -25.23 -5.38 -3.71
C GLY A 255 -24.21 -6.51 -3.49
N THR A 256 -23.16 -6.63 -4.31
CA THR A 256 -22.15 -7.69 -4.17
C THR A 256 -20.90 -7.20 -3.44
N CYS A 257 -20.47 -7.93 -2.41
CA CYS A 257 -19.27 -7.63 -1.61
C CYS A 257 -17.95 -7.99 -2.31
N GLY A 258 -17.82 -7.61 -3.58
CA GLY A 258 -16.72 -7.98 -4.46
C GLY A 258 -16.17 -6.81 -5.27
N PRO A 259 -15.15 -7.07 -6.11
CA PRO A 259 -14.65 -6.07 -7.04
C PRO A 259 -15.75 -5.65 -8.01
N GLY A 260 -15.75 -4.38 -8.41
CA GLY A 260 -16.61 -3.87 -9.46
C GLY A 260 -16.34 -4.59 -10.79
N SER A 261 -17.33 -4.61 -11.69
CA SER A 261 -17.27 -5.35 -12.96
C SER A 261 -16.08 -4.97 -13.85
N ASN A 262 -15.56 -3.75 -13.72
CA ASN A 262 -14.40 -3.26 -14.48
C ASN A 262 -13.07 -3.41 -13.74
N GLY A 263 -13.10 -3.88 -12.49
CA GLY A 263 -11.91 -4.04 -11.67
C GLY A 263 -11.04 -2.78 -11.56
N THR A 264 -11.66 -1.59 -11.47
CA THR A 264 -10.98 -0.30 -11.50
C THR A 264 -9.96 -0.18 -10.37
N GLN A 265 -8.69 -0.06 -10.72
CA GLN A 265 -7.61 0.05 -9.76
C GLN A 265 -7.37 1.50 -9.37
N TYR A 266 -7.33 1.75 -8.07
CA TYR A 266 -7.02 3.06 -7.49
C TYR A 266 -5.60 3.09 -6.94
N GLU A 267 -4.91 4.19 -7.18
CA GLU A 267 -3.62 4.52 -6.59
C GLU A 267 -3.78 5.56 -5.49
N ILE A 268 -3.03 5.35 -4.43
CA ILE A 268 -2.93 6.26 -3.29
C ILE A 268 -1.45 6.59 -3.12
N THR A 269 -1.08 7.84 -3.35
CA THR A 269 0.31 8.31 -3.27
C THR A 269 0.39 9.51 -2.33
N PRO A 270 1.58 9.94 -1.90
CA PRO A 270 1.71 11.20 -1.14
C PRO A 270 1.14 12.40 -1.89
N PHE A 271 1.10 12.39 -3.23
CA PHE A 271 0.59 13.50 -4.04
C PHE A 271 -0.89 13.39 -4.36
N GLU A 272 -1.35 12.23 -4.78
CA GLU A 272 -2.65 12.09 -5.41
C GLU A 272 -3.34 10.77 -5.11
N PHE A 273 -4.67 10.82 -5.14
CA PHE A 273 -5.58 9.68 -5.09
C PHE A 273 -6.39 9.63 -6.39
N GLY A 274 -6.50 8.46 -7.01
CA GLY A 274 -7.30 8.32 -8.21
C GLY A 274 -6.96 7.09 -9.03
N SER A 275 -7.24 7.12 -10.33
CA SER A 275 -7.03 5.95 -11.19
C SER A 275 -6.67 6.34 -12.61
N TRP A 276 -5.79 5.55 -13.22
CA TRP A 276 -5.47 5.62 -14.64
C TRP A 276 -6.50 4.93 -15.53
N ASP A 277 -7.41 4.15 -14.95
CA ASP A 277 -8.32 3.31 -15.73
C ASP A 277 -9.45 4.16 -16.34
N PRO A 278 -9.93 3.82 -17.55
CA PRO A 278 -10.95 4.62 -18.26
C PRO A 278 -12.24 4.86 -17.47
N ALA A 279 -12.54 4.02 -16.49
CA ALA A 279 -13.66 4.15 -15.57
C ALA A 279 -13.66 5.49 -14.80
N VAL A 280 -12.46 5.95 -14.44
CA VAL A 280 -12.22 7.13 -13.59
C VAL A 280 -11.33 8.15 -14.30
N LYS A 281 -10.17 7.71 -14.82
CA LYS A 281 -9.22 8.50 -15.62
C LYS A 281 -8.92 9.89 -15.03
N ALA A 282 -8.80 9.96 -13.72
CA ALA A 282 -8.64 11.22 -13.00
C ALA A 282 -7.96 10.99 -11.65
N PHE A 283 -7.32 12.04 -11.17
CA PHE A 283 -6.60 12.09 -9.90
C PHE A 283 -6.95 13.37 -9.14
N MET A 284 -7.13 13.26 -7.84
CA MET A 284 -7.28 14.37 -6.91
C MET A 284 -6.01 14.55 -6.09
N ASP A 285 -5.64 15.79 -5.76
CA ASP A 285 -4.64 16.06 -4.72
C ASP A 285 -5.13 15.45 -3.39
N ILE A 286 -4.42 14.42 -2.91
CA ILE A 286 -4.87 13.60 -1.78
C ILE A 286 -4.99 14.38 -0.48
N LYS A 287 -4.26 15.49 -0.32
CA LYS A 287 -4.38 16.39 0.84
C LYS A 287 -5.82 16.88 1.02
N TYR A 288 -6.55 17.00 -0.09
CA TYR A 288 -7.92 17.50 -0.14
C TYR A 288 -8.97 16.40 -0.30
N LEU A 289 -8.59 15.12 -0.11
CA LEU A 289 -9.53 14.01 -0.15
C LEU A 289 -10.63 14.20 0.91
N GLY A 290 -11.83 13.69 0.63
CA GLY A 290 -13.00 13.91 1.48
C GLY A 290 -13.78 15.20 1.18
N THR A 291 -13.22 16.10 0.36
CA THR A 291 -13.92 17.29 -0.11
C THR A 291 -15.17 16.91 -0.91
N ARG A 292 -16.29 17.59 -0.67
CA ARG A 292 -17.47 17.45 -1.51
C ARG A 292 -17.23 18.11 -2.87
N MET A 293 -17.16 17.29 -3.92
CA MET A 293 -16.89 17.72 -5.29
C MET A 293 -18.15 17.66 -6.16
N TYR A 294 -18.21 18.51 -7.19
CA TYR A 294 -19.15 18.36 -8.30
C TYR A 294 -18.50 18.89 -9.58
N ALA A 295 -18.50 18.07 -10.64
CA ALA A 295 -17.94 18.41 -11.95
C ALA A 295 -16.49 18.97 -11.87
N GLY A 296 -15.66 18.37 -11.00
CA GLY A 296 -14.25 18.73 -10.84
C GLY A 296 -13.97 19.98 -9.98
N ARG A 297 -14.99 20.54 -9.31
CA ARG A 297 -14.85 21.70 -8.42
C ARG A 297 -15.37 21.39 -7.02
N SER A 298 -14.79 22.03 -6.01
CA SER A 298 -15.31 21.95 -4.64
C SER A 298 -16.65 22.67 -4.54
N VAL A 299 -17.59 22.07 -3.81
CA VAL A 299 -18.86 22.70 -3.49
C VAL A 299 -18.61 23.79 -2.44
N ALA A 300 -19.21 24.97 -2.65
CA ALA A 300 -19.10 26.12 -1.75
C ALA A 300 -17.67 26.60 -1.43
N PHE A 301 -16.68 26.30 -2.30
CA PHE A 301 -15.26 26.63 -2.10
C PHE A 301 -14.67 26.12 -0.77
N GLN A 302 -15.29 25.09 -0.19
CA GLN A 302 -14.86 24.46 1.05
C GLN A 302 -14.13 23.16 0.73
N CYS A 303 -12.95 23.01 1.31
CA CYS A 303 -12.10 21.82 1.15
C CYS A 303 -11.98 21.08 2.47
N THR A 304 -11.74 19.78 2.40
CA THR A 304 -11.45 18.93 3.54
C THR A 304 -9.95 18.67 3.63
N THR A 305 -9.40 18.56 4.84
CA THR A 305 -8.04 18.04 5.07
C THR A 305 -8.07 16.98 6.18
N GLY A 306 -7.09 16.08 6.20
CA GLY A 306 -6.97 15.03 7.22
C GLY A 306 -7.80 13.77 6.95
N PHE A 307 -8.62 13.75 5.89
CA PHE A 307 -9.31 12.53 5.45
C PHE A 307 -8.32 11.47 4.96
N ASP A 308 -7.15 11.89 4.49
CA ASP A 308 -6.06 11.05 4.02
C ASP A 308 -5.22 10.44 5.15
N ASN A 309 -5.86 10.15 6.29
CA ASN A 309 -5.25 9.47 7.41
C ASN A 309 -4.53 8.20 6.93
N LEU A 310 -3.25 8.09 7.28
CA LEU A 310 -2.38 7.02 6.79
C LEU A 310 -2.90 5.65 7.23
N GLY A 311 -3.42 5.53 8.46
CA GLY A 311 -4.09 4.32 8.96
C GLY A 311 -5.27 3.90 8.10
N PHE A 312 -6.17 4.84 7.78
CA PHE A 312 -7.32 4.58 6.92
C PHE A 312 -6.89 4.19 5.49
N MET A 313 -5.84 4.81 4.93
CA MET A 313 -5.30 4.43 3.61
C MET A 313 -4.65 3.06 3.61
N MET A 314 -3.92 2.69 4.67
CA MET A 314 -3.41 1.33 4.85
C MET A 314 -4.56 0.32 4.96
N GLY A 315 -5.57 0.63 5.79
CA GLY A 315 -6.77 -0.19 5.96
C GLY A 315 -7.57 -0.35 4.67
N THR A 316 -7.59 0.66 3.81
CA THR A 316 -8.24 0.62 2.49
C THR A 316 -7.53 -0.36 1.54
N SER A 317 -6.21 -0.26 1.44
CA SER A 317 -5.40 -1.20 0.64
C SER A 317 -5.49 -2.64 1.17
N ALA A 318 -5.63 -2.81 2.49
CA ALA A 318 -5.68 -4.09 3.18
C ALA A 318 -7.08 -4.53 3.61
N ASN A 319 -8.14 -3.97 3.01
CA ASN A 319 -9.51 -4.26 3.40
C ASN A 319 -9.93 -5.71 3.04
N VAL A 320 -9.52 -6.66 3.88
CA VAL A 320 -9.92 -8.07 3.85
C VAL A 320 -11.26 -8.30 4.57
N ILE A 321 -11.73 -7.31 5.33
CA ILE A 321 -13.01 -7.32 6.06
C ILE A 321 -14.20 -7.46 5.09
N VAL A 322 -14.05 -7.01 3.84
CA VAL A 322 -15.03 -7.22 2.78
C VAL A 322 -15.46 -8.68 2.63
N ASN A 323 -14.63 -9.67 2.96
CA ASN A 323 -15.03 -11.07 2.90
C ASN A 323 -16.15 -11.41 3.89
N SER A 324 -16.17 -10.79 5.08
CA SER A 324 -17.24 -10.97 6.07
C SER A 324 -18.59 -10.38 5.63
N CYS A 325 -18.61 -9.48 4.65
CA CYS A 325 -19.84 -8.99 4.04
C CYS A 325 -20.60 -10.09 3.28
N LYS A 326 -19.90 -11.12 2.78
CA LYS A 326 -20.51 -12.24 2.04
C LYS A 326 -21.21 -13.25 2.94
N ASP A 327 -20.73 -13.39 4.18
CA ASP A 327 -21.10 -14.51 5.05
C ASP A 327 -22.16 -14.16 6.12
N ALA A 328 -22.61 -12.90 6.19
CA ALA A 328 -23.50 -12.36 7.24
C ALA A 328 -23.00 -12.52 8.70
N GLY A 329 -21.90 -13.26 8.92
CA GLY A 329 -21.15 -13.31 10.17
C GLY A 329 -20.25 -12.09 10.26
N GLY A 330 -20.47 -11.26 11.27
CA GLY A 330 -19.77 -9.98 11.48
C GLY A 330 -18.25 -10.02 11.27
N ALA A 331 -17.64 -8.84 11.11
CA ALA A 331 -16.21 -8.72 10.80
C ALA A 331 -15.33 -9.56 11.76
N PHE A 332 -14.47 -10.39 11.16
CA PHE A 332 -13.58 -11.31 11.89
C PHE A 332 -14.27 -12.31 12.84
N ALA A 333 -15.47 -12.79 12.49
CA ALA A 333 -16.18 -13.84 13.23
C ALA A 333 -15.25 -15.03 13.60
N GLY A 334 -15.37 -15.52 14.84
CA GLY A 334 -14.55 -16.62 15.36
C GLY A 334 -13.11 -16.24 15.73
N THR A 335 -12.71 -14.98 15.58
CA THR A 335 -11.38 -14.50 16.01
C THR A 335 -11.48 -13.64 17.28
N PRO A 336 -10.35 -13.39 17.98
CA PRO A 336 -10.31 -12.44 19.10
C PRO A 336 -10.67 -10.99 18.75
N LEU A 337 -10.75 -10.62 17.47
CA LEU A 337 -11.14 -9.28 17.03
C LEU A 337 -12.67 -9.09 16.97
N ALA A 338 -13.44 -10.18 16.86
CA ALA A 338 -14.89 -10.08 16.67
C ALA A 338 -15.58 -9.21 17.75
N PRO A 339 -15.25 -9.34 19.06
CA PRO A 339 -15.85 -8.49 20.09
C PRO A 339 -15.53 -7.00 19.94
N ILE A 340 -14.33 -6.66 19.45
CA ILE A 340 -13.89 -5.28 19.22
C ILE A 340 -14.75 -4.64 18.12
N PHE A 341 -14.90 -5.36 17.01
CA PHE A 341 -15.68 -4.90 15.86
C PHE A 341 -17.19 -4.90 16.13
N GLN A 342 -17.69 -5.83 16.94
CA GLN A 342 -19.09 -5.83 17.36
C GLN A 342 -19.41 -4.62 18.25
N THR A 343 -18.64 -4.43 19.33
CA THR A 343 -18.92 -3.39 20.33
C THR A 343 -18.84 -1.98 19.74
N ILE A 344 -17.80 -1.71 18.95
CA ILE A 344 -17.62 -0.38 18.35
C ILE A 344 -18.51 -0.23 17.12
N GLY A 345 -18.71 -1.31 16.35
CA GLY A 345 -19.59 -1.32 15.16
C GLY A 345 -21.04 -0.95 15.48
N GLU A 346 -21.56 -1.33 16.64
CA GLU A 346 -22.88 -0.91 17.13
C GLU A 346 -23.02 0.63 17.27
N GLY A 347 -21.91 1.33 17.51
CA GLY A 347 -21.87 2.80 17.59
C GLY A 347 -21.75 3.51 16.24
N ILE A 348 -21.50 2.78 15.14
CA ILE A 348 -21.36 3.35 13.81
C ILE A 348 -22.75 3.55 13.20
N THR A 349 -23.13 4.82 12.99
CA THR A 349 -24.43 5.19 12.41
C THR A 349 -24.50 5.01 10.89
N TYR A 350 -23.42 4.57 10.25
CA TYR A 350 -23.33 4.32 8.82
C TYR A 350 -24.06 3.03 8.41
N PRO A 351 -24.69 2.96 7.22
CA PRO A 351 -25.48 1.79 6.82
C PRO A 351 -24.66 0.48 6.88
N LEU A 352 -25.19 -0.55 7.55
CA LEU A 352 -24.50 -1.83 7.79
C LEU A 352 -23.94 -2.46 6.50
N ASN A 353 -24.71 -2.42 5.42
CA ASN A 353 -24.29 -2.96 4.11
C ASN A 353 -23.15 -2.16 3.44
N ARG A 354 -22.75 -1.01 4.01
CA ARG A 354 -21.63 -0.18 3.55
C ARG A 354 -20.45 -0.14 4.53
N GLN A 355 -20.63 -0.63 5.75
CA GLN A 355 -19.59 -0.59 6.78
C GLN A 355 -18.35 -1.45 6.47
N TYR A 356 -18.43 -2.38 5.52
CA TYR A 356 -17.36 -3.30 5.11
C TYR A 356 -16.45 -2.74 4.00
N PHE A 357 -16.70 -1.53 3.53
CA PHE A 357 -15.97 -0.90 2.43
C PHE A 357 -15.30 0.37 2.93
N SER A 358 -14.18 0.75 2.31
CA SER A 358 -13.64 2.08 2.50
C SER A 358 -14.55 3.07 1.78
N ALA A 359 -15.33 3.80 2.56
CA ALA A 359 -16.24 4.83 2.09
C ALA A 359 -15.49 6.16 1.91
N ILE A 360 -15.32 6.59 0.66
CA ILE A 360 -14.58 7.81 0.31
C ILE A 360 -15.50 8.77 -0.46
N PRO A 361 -15.77 10.00 0.02
CA PRO A 361 -16.50 11.00 -0.76
C PRO A 361 -15.90 11.14 -2.16
N ASN A 362 -16.71 10.93 -3.20
CA ASN A 362 -16.19 10.74 -4.55
C ASN A 362 -15.67 12.07 -5.12
N PRO A 363 -14.35 12.21 -5.34
CA PRO A 363 -13.80 13.45 -5.88
C PRO A 363 -14.14 13.66 -7.36
N PHE A 364 -14.63 12.62 -8.03
CA PHE A 364 -14.95 12.60 -9.46
C PHE A 364 -16.47 12.73 -9.73
N PHE A 365 -17.26 13.02 -8.69
CA PHE A 365 -18.71 13.17 -8.82
C PHE A 365 -19.06 14.26 -9.86
N GLY A 366 -19.96 13.94 -10.78
CA GLY A 366 -20.37 14.80 -11.90
C GLY A 366 -19.35 14.97 -13.02
N MET A 367 -18.18 14.30 -12.99
CA MET A 367 -17.17 14.43 -14.04
C MET A 367 -17.49 13.54 -15.25
N ARG A 368 -17.72 14.15 -16.42
CA ARG A 368 -17.96 13.42 -17.68
C ARG A 368 -16.80 12.51 -18.09
N SER A 369 -15.57 12.84 -17.70
CA SER A 369 -14.37 12.05 -17.97
C SER A 369 -14.25 10.79 -17.12
N SER A 370 -15.11 10.63 -16.11
CA SER A 370 -15.07 9.56 -15.10
C SER A 370 -16.40 8.81 -15.10
N PRO A 371 -16.82 8.24 -16.24
CA PRO A 371 -18.21 7.90 -16.52
C PRO A 371 -18.81 6.89 -15.54
N GLN A 372 -18.01 5.98 -14.98
CA GLN A 372 -18.52 4.93 -14.09
C GLN A 372 -18.77 5.42 -12.67
N VAL A 373 -18.00 6.42 -12.24
CA VAL A 373 -18.12 6.99 -10.89
C VAL A 373 -18.85 8.33 -10.88
N ALA A 374 -19.13 8.93 -12.03
CA ALA A 374 -19.71 10.27 -12.13
C ALA A 374 -21.06 10.44 -11.41
N GLN A 375 -21.82 9.36 -11.24
CA GLN A 375 -23.13 9.36 -10.56
C GLN A 375 -23.05 8.91 -9.10
N GLN A 376 -21.89 8.42 -8.65
CA GLN A 376 -21.69 7.96 -7.29
C GLN A 376 -21.28 9.14 -6.39
N GLN A 377 -21.99 9.40 -5.30
CA GLN A 377 -21.56 10.41 -4.32
C GLN A 377 -20.35 9.95 -3.50
N GLU A 378 -20.11 8.64 -3.46
CA GLU A 378 -19.10 7.98 -2.66
C GLU A 378 -18.51 6.81 -3.44
N LEU A 379 -17.20 6.62 -3.32
CA LEU A 379 -16.49 5.44 -3.77
C LEU A 379 -16.43 4.42 -2.65
N ALA A 380 -16.67 3.15 -2.99
CA ALA A 380 -16.45 2.02 -2.09
C ALA A 380 -15.20 1.26 -2.55
N LEU A 381 -14.13 1.27 -1.74
CA LEU A 381 -12.88 0.58 -2.06
C LEU A 381 -12.63 -0.64 -1.16
N ILE A 382 -11.95 -1.63 -1.73
CA ILE A 382 -11.58 -2.89 -1.07
C ILE A 382 -10.14 -3.28 -1.40
N ASP A 383 -9.62 -4.31 -0.73
CA ASP A 383 -8.29 -4.86 -0.99
C ASP A 383 -8.18 -5.31 -2.46
N GLY A 384 -7.18 -4.78 -3.17
CA GLY A 384 -6.91 -5.08 -4.58
C GLY A 384 -6.65 -6.57 -4.86
N GLY A 385 -6.27 -7.36 -3.85
CA GLY A 385 -6.13 -8.81 -3.95
C GLY A 385 -7.42 -9.53 -4.33
N ASN A 386 -8.59 -8.92 -4.05
CA ASN A 386 -9.90 -9.45 -4.46
C ASN A 386 -10.11 -9.49 -5.98
N SER A 387 -9.24 -8.84 -6.76
CA SER A 387 -9.24 -8.91 -8.22
C SER A 387 -8.47 -10.11 -8.79
N GLY A 388 -7.81 -10.89 -7.93
CA GLY A 388 -6.87 -11.90 -8.37
C GLY A 388 -5.58 -11.32 -8.96
N GLN A 389 -5.24 -10.06 -8.64
CA GLN A 389 -3.97 -9.39 -9.00
C GLN A 389 -3.24 -8.92 -7.73
N VAL A 390 -2.78 -9.87 -6.91
CA VAL A 390 -2.15 -9.60 -5.60
C VAL A 390 -0.74 -8.95 -5.71
N ILE A 391 -0.14 -8.90 -6.90
CA ILE A 391 1.14 -8.20 -7.13
C ILE A 391 0.88 -6.88 -7.87
N PRO A 392 1.09 -5.71 -7.24
CA PRO A 392 0.53 -4.44 -7.72
C PRO A 392 1.37 -3.76 -8.82
N ILE A 393 1.65 -4.45 -9.94
CA ILE A 393 2.45 -3.87 -11.04
C ILE A 393 1.68 -2.91 -11.96
N TRP A 394 0.35 -2.88 -11.86
CA TRP A 394 -0.52 -2.09 -12.75
C TRP A 394 -0.17 -0.60 -12.81
N PRO A 395 0.05 0.11 -11.67
CA PRO A 395 0.52 1.49 -11.67
C PRO A 395 1.80 1.74 -12.45
N LEU A 396 2.70 0.76 -12.44
CA LEU A 396 4.03 0.89 -13.04
C LEU A 396 3.96 0.69 -14.55
N LEU A 397 3.02 -0.15 -15.03
CA LEU A 397 2.74 -0.32 -16.46
C LEU A 397 2.11 0.93 -17.10
N LYS A 398 1.40 1.76 -16.32
CA LYS A 398 0.81 3.04 -16.76
C LYS A 398 1.85 4.18 -16.86
N ARG A 399 3.05 3.96 -16.32
CA ARG A 399 4.15 4.93 -16.31
C ARG A 399 5.15 4.62 -17.43
N ASN A 400 5.07 5.36 -18.52
CA ASN A 400 5.89 5.15 -19.73
C ASN A 400 7.41 5.29 -19.49
N ASN A 401 7.80 5.99 -18.43
CA ASN A 401 9.20 6.13 -18.02
C ASN A 401 9.76 4.89 -17.32
N VAL A 402 8.94 4.00 -16.74
CA VAL A 402 9.45 2.81 -16.02
C VAL A 402 9.88 1.74 -17.00
N ASP A 403 11.11 1.21 -16.89
CA ASP A 403 11.68 0.23 -17.82
C ASP A 403 11.76 -1.18 -17.22
N VAL A 404 12.19 -1.29 -15.96
CA VAL A 404 12.46 -2.54 -15.25
C VAL A 404 11.56 -2.61 -14.02
N LEU A 405 10.94 -3.77 -13.78
CA LEU A 405 10.07 -4.02 -12.64
C LEU A 405 10.60 -5.20 -11.82
N PHE A 406 10.99 -4.95 -10.58
CA PHE A 406 11.11 -6.03 -9.61
C PHE A 406 9.71 -6.46 -9.16
N VAL A 407 9.43 -7.75 -9.24
CA VAL A 407 8.13 -8.35 -8.93
C VAL A 407 8.37 -9.35 -7.81
N TRP A 408 8.12 -8.93 -6.57
CA TRP A 408 8.35 -9.75 -5.38
C TRP A 408 7.10 -10.54 -5.03
N ASP A 409 7.04 -11.79 -5.48
CA ASP A 409 5.94 -12.69 -5.14
C ASP A 409 6.20 -13.33 -3.80
N VAL A 410 5.61 -12.75 -2.76
CA VAL A 410 5.73 -13.23 -1.39
C VAL A 410 4.77 -14.38 -1.06
N TYR A 411 3.95 -14.84 -2.00
CA TYR A 411 2.86 -15.78 -1.72
C TYR A 411 3.32 -17.24 -1.53
N TYR A 412 2.87 -17.84 -0.43
CA TYR A 412 2.72 -19.28 -0.25
C TYR A 412 1.45 -19.56 0.56
N ASP A 413 0.83 -20.72 0.36
CA ASP A 413 -0.35 -21.14 1.14
C ASP A 413 0.03 -21.81 2.48
N LEU A 414 -0.97 -22.19 3.28
CA LEU A 414 -0.79 -22.86 4.57
C LEU A 414 -0.06 -24.21 4.51
N ASN A 415 -0.01 -24.83 3.33
CA ASN A 415 0.68 -26.11 3.12
C ASN A 415 2.10 -25.91 2.58
N GLY A 416 2.55 -24.66 2.44
CA GLY A 416 3.81 -24.37 1.77
C GLY A 416 3.73 -24.64 0.27
N VAL A 417 2.61 -24.36 -0.38
CA VAL A 417 2.52 -24.36 -1.85
C VAL A 417 2.82 -22.95 -2.35
N GLN A 418 3.84 -22.83 -3.20
CA GLN A 418 4.21 -21.57 -3.84
C GLN A 418 3.13 -21.12 -4.84
N SER A 419 3.10 -19.82 -5.14
CA SER A 419 2.26 -19.22 -6.18
C SER A 419 2.29 -20.01 -7.49
N THR A 420 1.13 -20.17 -8.14
CA THR A 420 1.02 -20.82 -9.45
C THR A 420 1.36 -19.87 -10.61
N GLY A 421 1.75 -18.63 -10.33
CA GLY A 421 1.90 -17.56 -11.32
C GLY A 421 0.58 -16.93 -11.76
N GLY A 422 -0.57 -17.45 -11.29
CA GLY A 422 -1.90 -16.98 -11.68
C GLY A 422 -2.15 -15.49 -11.43
N GLN A 423 -1.61 -14.93 -10.35
CA GLN A 423 -1.75 -13.51 -10.01
C GLN A 423 -1.12 -12.61 -11.09
N LEU A 424 0.11 -12.96 -11.52
CA LEU A 424 0.82 -12.22 -12.56
C LEU A 424 0.20 -12.47 -13.95
N TYR A 425 -0.29 -13.68 -14.20
CA TYR A 425 -1.01 -14.02 -15.43
C TYR A 425 -2.33 -13.24 -15.55
N ASN A 426 -3.08 -13.08 -14.46
CA ASN A 426 -4.31 -12.29 -14.43
C ASN A 426 -4.02 -10.83 -14.80
N THR A 427 -2.95 -10.24 -14.25
CA THR A 427 -2.52 -8.89 -14.64
C THR A 427 -2.14 -8.83 -16.12
N TYR A 428 -1.45 -9.84 -16.65
CA TYR A 428 -1.15 -9.94 -18.09
C TYR A 428 -2.42 -10.01 -18.95
N GLN A 429 -3.44 -10.78 -18.56
CA GLN A 429 -4.72 -10.83 -19.30
C GLN A 429 -5.46 -9.49 -19.23
N ALA A 430 -5.52 -8.85 -18.06
CA ALA A 430 -6.13 -7.54 -17.88
C ALA A 430 -5.41 -6.44 -18.69
N SER A 431 -4.09 -6.59 -18.89
CA SER A 431 -3.28 -5.62 -19.63
C SER A 431 -3.67 -5.46 -21.10
N LYS A 432 -4.22 -6.53 -21.72
CA LYS A 432 -4.59 -6.58 -23.14
C LYS A 432 -5.74 -5.62 -23.49
N PRO A 433 -6.95 -5.74 -22.91
CA PRO A 433 -8.04 -4.80 -23.19
C PRO A 433 -7.73 -3.37 -22.73
N ALA A 434 -6.80 -3.21 -21.77
CA ALA A 434 -6.35 -1.89 -21.29
C ALA A 434 -5.26 -1.24 -22.16
N ASN A 435 -4.87 -1.86 -23.29
CA ASN A 435 -3.81 -1.39 -24.20
C ASN A 435 -2.46 -1.14 -23.51
N LEU A 436 -2.13 -1.93 -22.48
CA LEU A 436 -0.85 -1.87 -21.76
C LEU A 436 0.21 -2.67 -22.52
N ASN A 437 0.55 -2.21 -23.71
CA ASN A 437 1.40 -2.94 -24.67
C ASN A 437 2.82 -3.21 -24.20
N ARG A 438 3.28 -2.59 -23.10
CA ARG A 438 4.60 -2.82 -22.50
C ARG A 438 4.63 -4.01 -21.54
N MET A 439 3.48 -4.55 -21.14
CA MET A 439 3.42 -5.78 -20.34
C MET A 439 3.99 -6.96 -21.14
N PRO A 440 5.02 -7.68 -20.65
CA PRO A 440 5.53 -8.86 -21.35
C PRO A 440 4.55 -10.03 -21.27
N THR A 441 4.72 -11.01 -22.15
CA THR A 441 3.98 -12.28 -22.08
C THR A 441 4.27 -13.01 -20.79
N ILE A 442 3.20 -13.46 -20.13
CA ILE A 442 3.25 -14.33 -18.95
C ILE A 442 2.53 -15.64 -19.32
N PRO A 443 3.15 -16.82 -19.12
CA PRO A 443 2.51 -18.09 -19.42
C PRO A 443 1.33 -18.36 -18.49
N PRO A 444 0.35 -19.17 -18.92
CA PRO A 444 -0.72 -19.63 -18.05
C PRO A 444 -0.19 -20.49 -16.87
N PRO A 445 -0.97 -20.65 -15.78
CA PRO A 445 -0.49 -21.26 -14.54
C PRO A 445 0.02 -22.71 -14.67
N ASP A 446 -0.52 -23.48 -15.60
CA ASP A 446 -0.11 -24.85 -15.90
C ASP A 446 1.32 -24.87 -16.48
N GLU A 447 1.59 -24.05 -17.48
CA GLU A 447 2.94 -23.89 -18.05
C GLU A 447 3.90 -23.27 -17.02
N PHE A 448 3.46 -22.26 -16.27
CA PHE A 448 4.26 -21.58 -15.24
C PHE A 448 4.83 -22.58 -14.23
N GLN A 449 4.00 -23.51 -13.77
CA GLN A 449 4.39 -24.57 -12.84
C GLN A 449 5.19 -25.68 -13.52
N ALA A 450 4.80 -26.13 -14.72
CA ALA A 450 5.54 -27.15 -15.46
C ALA A 450 7.00 -26.74 -15.72
N LYS A 451 7.23 -25.45 -16.02
CA LYS A 451 8.56 -24.86 -16.20
C LYS A 451 9.24 -24.45 -14.88
N LYS A 452 8.59 -24.66 -13.72
CA LYS A 452 9.10 -24.33 -12.38
C LYS A 452 9.49 -22.86 -12.22
N LEU A 453 8.73 -21.95 -12.85
CA LEU A 453 9.03 -20.51 -12.82
C LEU A 453 8.75 -19.88 -11.45
N ASN A 454 7.97 -20.56 -10.60
CA ASN A 454 7.65 -20.16 -9.24
C ASN A 454 8.67 -20.64 -8.18
N THR A 455 9.64 -21.48 -8.55
CA THR A 455 10.62 -22.02 -7.59
C THR A 455 11.97 -21.32 -7.65
N LYS A 456 12.17 -20.40 -8.61
CA LYS A 456 13.41 -19.65 -8.83
C LYS A 456 13.09 -18.29 -9.45
N PRO A 457 13.99 -17.29 -9.36
CA PRO A 457 13.81 -16.06 -10.11
C PRO A 457 13.63 -16.32 -11.60
N THR A 458 12.77 -15.56 -12.25
CA THR A 458 12.46 -15.68 -13.69
C THR A 458 12.33 -14.28 -14.29
N ILE A 459 12.89 -14.07 -15.48
CA ILE A 459 12.88 -12.78 -16.15
C ILE A 459 11.98 -12.81 -17.37
N PHE A 460 10.93 -11.99 -17.36
CA PHE A 460 9.99 -11.86 -18.48
C PHE A 460 10.30 -10.62 -19.32
N GLY A 461 10.00 -10.71 -20.62
CA GLY A 461 10.24 -9.62 -21.57
C GLY A 461 11.71 -9.46 -21.96
N CYS A 462 12.58 -10.42 -21.64
CA CYS A 462 14.02 -10.35 -21.88
C CYS A 462 14.40 -9.89 -23.29
N ASN A 463 13.81 -10.50 -24.33
CA ASN A 463 14.25 -10.33 -25.71
C ASN A 463 13.32 -9.45 -26.55
N ASP A 464 12.39 -8.73 -25.91
CA ASP A 464 11.46 -7.83 -26.59
C ASP A 464 11.70 -6.38 -26.13
N PRO A 465 12.32 -5.52 -26.97
CA PRO A 465 12.62 -4.14 -26.60
C PRO A 465 11.37 -3.28 -26.40
N SER A 466 10.21 -3.70 -26.90
CA SER A 466 8.94 -2.97 -26.71
C SER A 466 8.31 -3.19 -25.33
N LYS A 467 8.77 -4.21 -24.59
CA LYS A 467 8.22 -4.60 -23.28
C LYS A 467 9.04 -4.08 -22.12
N ASN A 468 8.43 -4.02 -20.94
CA ASN A 468 9.15 -3.94 -19.69
C ASN A 468 9.97 -5.22 -19.44
N THR A 469 11.07 -5.09 -18.71
CA THR A 469 11.77 -6.24 -18.13
C THR A 469 11.19 -6.50 -16.75
N LEU A 470 10.55 -7.66 -16.54
CA LEU A 470 10.05 -8.05 -15.22
C LEU A 470 11.02 -9.05 -14.60
N ILE A 471 11.57 -8.69 -13.45
CA ILE A 471 12.42 -9.54 -12.60
C ILE A 471 11.50 -10.16 -11.54
N TYR A 472 10.91 -11.31 -11.85
CA TYR A 472 10.05 -12.04 -10.92
C TYR A 472 10.90 -12.82 -9.93
N VAL A 473 10.68 -12.59 -8.64
CA VAL A 473 11.38 -13.26 -7.55
C VAL A 473 10.35 -13.90 -6.62
N PRO A 474 10.23 -15.24 -6.63
CA PRO A 474 9.31 -15.94 -5.74
C PRO A 474 9.89 -16.04 -4.32
N VAL A 475 8.99 -16.14 -3.35
CA VAL A 475 9.31 -16.44 -1.96
C VAL A 475 10.05 -17.77 -1.84
N GLN A 476 11.12 -17.76 -1.07
CA GLN A 476 11.89 -18.95 -0.77
C GLN A 476 11.40 -19.53 0.56
N GLN A 477 11.21 -20.85 0.62
CA GLN A 477 10.81 -21.54 1.83
C GLN A 477 12.04 -21.81 2.68
N TYR A 478 12.44 -20.79 3.43
CA TYR A 478 13.57 -20.89 4.35
C TYR A 478 13.14 -21.28 5.77
N LEU A 479 11.88 -21.03 6.14
CA LEU A 479 11.38 -21.24 7.51
C LEU A 479 10.36 -22.38 7.55
N PRO A 480 10.45 -23.28 8.54
CA PRO A 480 9.43 -24.30 8.75
C PRO A 480 8.11 -23.62 9.12
N GLN A 481 7.13 -23.73 8.23
CA GLN A 481 5.70 -23.51 8.48
C GLN A 481 5.39 -22.40 9.49
N THR A 482 5.39 -21.14 9.05
CA THR A 482 4.83 -20.07 9.88
C THR A 482 3.81 -19.23 9.12
N SER A 483 2.60 -19.41 9.62
CA SER A 483 1.47 -18.50 9.67
C SER A 483 0.62 -18.31 8.41
N SER A 484 -0.66 -18.61 8.56
CA SER A 484 -1.73 -18.19 7.65
C SER A 484 -1.59 -16.72 7.29
N THR A 485 -2.05 -16.33 6.10
CA THR A 485 -2.32 -14.91 5.78
C THR A 485 -3.24 -14.27 6.85
N PHE A 486 -4.04 -15.07 7.55
CA PHE A 486 -4.93 -14.62 8.62
C PHE A 486 -4.36 -14.80 10.03
N ASN A 487 -3.10 -15.20 10.19
CA ASN A 487 -2.50 -15.15 11.51
C ASN A 487 -2.26 -13.69 11.85
N LEU A 488 -2.95 -13.22 12.89
CA LEU A 488 -2.95 -11.84 13.28
C LEU A 488 -1.81 -11.50 14.23
N THR A 489 -1.08 -12.48 14.76
CA THR A 489 0.03 -12.28 15.71
C THR A 489 1.29 -13.01 15.26
N THR A 490 2.45 -12.53 15.70
CA THR A 490 3.75 -13.17 15.46
C THR A 490 4.69 -12.87 16.61
N THR A 491 5.51 -13.84 17.04
CA THR A 491 6.49 -13.60 18.11
C THR A 491 7.64 -12.69 17.62
N PRO A 492 8.44 -12.10 18.53
CA PRO A 492 9.66 -11.39 18.14
C PRO A 492 10.62 -12.23 17.28
N GLU A 493 10.77 -13.52 17.60
CA GLU A 493 11.59 -14.47 16.84
C GLU A 493 11.04 -14.62 15.42
N GLN A 494 9.74 -14.91 15.28
CA GLN A 494 9.09 -15.04 13.99
C GLN A 494 9.17 -13.74 13.17
N THR A 495 9.12 -12.58 13.84
CA THR A 495 9.33 -11.28 13.18
C THR A 495 10.71 -11.21 12.53
N ARG A 496 11.76 -11.55 13.28
CA ARG A 496 13.15 -11.59 12.77
C ARG A 496 13.31 -12.63 11.66
N ASP A 497 12.64 -13.76 11.77
CA ASP A 497 12.68 -14.82 10.78
C ASP A 497 12.06 -14.36 9.45
N PHE A 498 10.87 -13.73 9.47
CA PHE A 498 10.27 -13.18 8.24
C PHE A 498 11.16 -12.14 7.57
N ILE A 499 11.75 -11.23 8.34
CA ILE A 499 12.71 -10.24 7.82
C ILE A 499 13.92 -10.97 7.21
N THR A 500 14.48 -11.98 7.89
CA THR A 500 15.59 -12.78 7.36
C THR A 500 15.21 -13.48 6.04
N ASN A 501 13.99 -14.00 5.93
CA ASN A 501 13.54 -14.62 4.68
C ASN A 501 13.38 -13.60 3.54
N GLY A 502 12.90 -12.39 3.84
CA GLY A 502 12.89 -11.29 2.88
C GLY A 502 14.29 -10.92 2.38
N ASN A 503 15.29 -10.88 3.27
CA ASN A 503 16.69 -10.68 2.87
C ASN A 503 17.15 -11.77 1.88
N ARG A 504 16.84 -13.04 2.18
CA ARG A 504 17.18 -14.18 1.31
C ARG A 504 16.47 -14.13 -0.05
N MET A 505 15.24 -13.64 -0.12
CA MET A 505 14.58 -13.39 -1.40
C MET A 505 15.38 -12.41 -2.25
N ALA A 506 15.81 -11.29 -1.68
CA ALA A 506 16.59 -10.28 -2.39
C ALA A 506 17.96 -10.80 -2.86
N THR A 507 18.61 -11.70 -2.11
CA THR A 507 19.90 -12.32 -2.49
C THR A 507 19.76 -13.62 -3.28
N ASN A 508 18.53 -14.07 -3.58
CA ASN A 508 18.24 -15.38 -4.15
C ASN A 508 18.97 -16.50 -3.38
N ASN A 509 18.72 -16.59 -2.06
CA ASN A 509 19.37 -17.53 -1.14
C ASN A 509 20.90 -17.39 -1.09
N ASN A 510 21.40 -16.15 -1.04
CA ASN A 510 22.83 -15.82 -1.02
C ASN A 510 23.60 -16.39 -2.22
N ASN A 511 22.95 -16.49 -3.37
CA ASN A 511 23.60 -16.92 -4.60
C ASN A 511 24.60 -15.86 -5.06
N SER A 512 25.89 -16.19 -5.06
CA SER A 512 26.98 -15.26 -5.40
C SER A 512 26.91 -14.72 -6.83
N ASN A 513 26.26 -15.44 -7.75
CA ASN A 513 26.06 -15.01 -9.14
C ASN A 513 24.83 -14.14 -9.34
N TRP A 514 23.89 -14.13 -8.38
CA TRP A 514 22.62 -13.42 -8.53
C TRP A 514 22.80 -11.90 -8.72
N PRO A 515 23.61 -11.18 -7.91
CA PRO A 515 23.74 -9.73 -8.04
C PRO A 515 24.27 -9.28 -9.41
N ARG A 516 25.30 -9.98 -9.95
CA ARG A 516 25.81 -9.69 -11.29
C ARG A 516 24.78 -9.99 -12.38
N CYS A 517 23.95 -11.02 -12.21
CA CYS A 517 22.86 -11.30 -13.14
C CYS A 517 21.76 -10.25 -13.08
N VAL A 518 21.42 -9.75 -11.89
CA VAL A 518 20.49 -8.62 -11.72
C VAL A 518 20.99 -7.39 -12.46
N ALA A 519 22.30 -7.08 -12.37
CA ALA A 519 22.91 -6.00 -13.15
C ALA A 519 22.69 -6.16 -14.67
N CYS A 520 22.86 -7.37 -15.20
CA CYS A 520 22.58 -7.68 -16.60
C CYS A 520 21.10 -7.49 -16.96
N PHE A 521 20.17 -7.92 -16.11
CA PHE A 521 18.72 -7.79 -16.38
C PHE A 521 18.27 -6.34 -16.40
N ILE A 522 18.76 -5.54 -15.45
CA ILE A 522 18.47 -4.10 -15.38
C ILE A 522 18.98 -3.40 -16.64
N MET A 523 20.21 -3.69 -17.06
CA MET A 523 20.86 -2.98 -18.17
C MET A 523 20.51 -3.55 -19.55
N LYS A 524 19.85 -4.71 -19.64
CA LYS A 524 19.65 -5.48 -20.89
C LYS A 524 19.18 -4.64 -22.08
N LYS A 525 18.25 -3.71 -21.85
CA LYS A 525 17.60 -2.91 -22.90
C LYS A 525 18.13 -1.48 -23.03
N LYS A 526 19.10 -1.10 -22.18
CA LYS A 526 19.62 0.29 -22.12
C LYS A 526 21.11 0.36 -22.46
N ALA A 527 21.88 -0.67 -22.13
CA ALA A 527 23.28 -0.72 -22.49
C ALA A 527 23.45 -1.09 -23.96
N SER A 528 24.32 -0.37 -24.67
CA SER A 528 24.71 -0.73 -26.05
C SER A 528 25.58 -1.99 -26.11
N SER A 529 26.28 -2.28 -25.02
CA SER A 529 27.11 -3.47 -24.84
C SER A 529 27.03 -3.92 -23.38
N LEU A 530 26.96 -5.24 -23.18
CA LEU A 530 26.92 -5.86 -21.87
C LEU A 530 28.17 -6.73 -21.68
N PRO A 531 28.62 -6.93 -20.43
CA PRO A 531 29.66 -7.91 -20.14
C PRO A 531 29.30 -9.33 -20.64
N ASP A 532 30.29 -10.09 -21.10
CA ASP A 532 30.07 -11.42 -21.70
C ASP A 532 29.35 -12.41 -20.78
N PHE A 533 29.58 -12.30 -19.46
CA PHE A 533 28.93 -13.15 -18.46
C PHE A 533 27.39 -12.99 -18.45
N CYS A 534 26.85 -11.88 -18.97
CA CYS A 534 25.41 -11.65 -19.04
C CYS A 534 24.68 -12.70 -19.89
N ASN A 535 25.35 -13.29 -20.89
CA ASN A 535 24.76 -14.34 -21.72
C ASN A 535 24.36 -15.58 -20.89
N ALA A 536 25.21 -15.97 -19.92
CA ALA A 536 24.89 -17.07 -19.01
C ALA A 536 23.69 -16.73 -18.11
N CYS A 537 23.61 -15.49 -17.62
CA CYS A 537 22.47 -15.01 -16.84
C CYS A 537 21.17 -15.04 -17.67
N PHE A 538 21.18 -14.60 -18.92
CA PHE A 538 19.98 -14.63 -19.76
C PHE A 538 19.56 -16.06 -20.09
N SER A 539 20.50 -16.94 -20.41
CA SER A 539 20.21 -18.36 -20.64
C SER A 539 19.57 -19.03 -19.42
N GLN A 540 20.06 -18.71 -18.22
CA GLN A 540 19.58 -19.31 -16.98
C GLN A 540 18.20 -18.82 -16.53
N TYR A 541 17.92 -17.52 -16.70
CA TYR A 541 16.80 -16.86 -16.02
C TYR A 541 15.73 -16.29 -16.96
N CYS A 542 16.03 -16.05 -18.24
CA CYS A 542 15.01 -15.53 -19.16
C CYS A 542 13.97 -16.59 -19.48
N TYR A 543 12.71 -16.21 -19.34
CA TYR A 543 11.61 -16.97 -19.88
C TYR A 543 11.63 -16.89 -21.41
N ASN A 544 11.70 -18.06 -22.07
CA ASN A 544 11.70 -18.23 -23.52
C ASN A 544 10.56 -19.16 -23.96
#